data_AF-A0A924NTQ0-F1
#
_entry.id   AF-A0A924NTQ0-F1
#
_cell.length_a   1.000
_cell.length_b   1.000
_cell.length_c   1.000
_cell.angle_alpha   90.00
_cell.angle_beta   90.00
_cell.angle_gamma   90.00
#
_symmetry.space_group_name_H-M   'P 1'
#
loop_
_entity.id
_entity.type
_entity.pdbx_description
1 polymer ?
#
loop_
_entity_poly.entity_id
_entity_poly.type
_entity_poly.pdbx_seq_one_letter_code
_entity_poly.pdbx_strand_id
1 'polypeptide(L)'
;MLFHSSIRKELARGFGATLVALITIVMTMMLIRTLGQAAKGSVNPSEVMMVLGYTVLGYLPTILTLSLFVAIVSTLSRMYSDSEMVIWFASGQGLVG
;
A
#
# COMPACT_ATOMS: atom_id res chain seq x y z
N MET A 1 -8.53 -18.25 19.10
CA MET A 1 -7.51 -17.48 18.36
C MET A 1 -8.03 -16.09 17.97
N LEU A 2 -8.44 -15.27 18.93
CA LEU A 2 -8.99 -13.92 18.66
C LEU A 2 -7.89 -12.95 18.21
N PHE A 3 -6.70 -13.02 18.82
CA PHE A 3 -5.53 -12.18 18.50
C PHE A 3 -5.12 -12.26 17.01
N HIS A 4 -4.92 -13.47 16.50
CA HIS A 4 -4.53 -13.70 15.10
C HIS A 4 -5.60 -13.24 14.10
N SER A 5 -6.88 -13.43 14.42
CA SER A 5 -7.99 -12.99 13.57
C SER A 5 -8.11 -11.47 13.53
N SER A 6 -7.97 -10.80 14.69
CA SER A 6 -8.00 -9.34 14.81
C SER A 6 -6.85 -8.69 14.04
N ILE A 7 -5.60 -9.14 14.27
CA ILE A 7 -4.43 -8.63 13.55
C ILE A 7 -4.57 -8.84 12.05
N ARG A 8 -4.96 -10.04 11.60
CA ARG A 8 -5.10 -10.31 10.16
C ARG A 8 -6.15 -9.44 9.50
N LYS A 9 -7.29 -9.22 10.17
CA LYS A 9 -8.37 -8.38 9.65
C LYS A 9 -7.97 -6.90 9.60
N GLU A 10 -7.25 -6.44 10.61
CA GLU A 10 -6.79 -5.06 10.68
C GLU A 10 -5.67 -4.77 9.67
N LEU A 11 -4.69 -5.68 9.57
CA LEU A 11 -3.60 -5.59 8.61
C LEU A 11 -4.14 -5.68 7.17
N ALA A 12 -5.08 -6.58 6.88
CA ALA A 12 -5.71 -6.66 5.55
C ALA A 12 -6.45 -5.36 5.19
N ARG A 13 -7.12 -4.72 6.16
CA ARG A 13 -7.81 -3.45 5.94
C ARG A 13 -6.84 -2.29 5.73
N GLY A 14 -5.78 -2.21 6.55
CA GLY A 14 -4.71 -1.20 6.41
C GLY A 14 -3.94 -1.36 5.10
N PHE A 15 -3.66 -2.60 4.69
CA PHE A 15 -3.05 -2.92 3.42
C PHE A 15 -3.93 -2.51 2.24
N GLY A 16 -5.23 -2.86 2.27
CA GLY A 16 -6.16 -2.45 1.21
C GLY A 16 -6.24 -0.93 1.07
N ALA A 17 -6.35 -0.20 2.18
CA ALA A 17 -6.42 1.27 2.16
C ALA A 17 -5.14 1.92 1.60
N THR A 18 -3.97 1.47 2.06
CA THR A 18 -2.67 2.00 1.61
C THR A 18 -2.37 1.65 0.16
N LEU A 19 -2.73 0.44 -0.28
CA LEU A 19 -2.58 0.00 -1.66
C LEU A 19 -3.43 0.85 -2.61
N VAL A 20 -4.71 1.06 -2.29
CA VAL A 20 -5.59 1.91 -3.10
C VAL A 20 -5.07 3.34 -3.15
N ALA A 21 -4.61 3.89 -2.03
CA ALA A 21 -4.04 5.24 -1.98
C ALA A 21 -2.79 5.36 -2.86
N LEU A 22 -1.83 4.43 -2.72
CA LEU A 22 -0.59 4.46 -3.50
C LEU A 22 -0.84 4.26 -4.99
N ILE A 23 -1.70 3.32 -5.38
CA ILE A 23 -2.09 3.14 -6.79
C ILE A 23 -2.68 4.44 -7.33
N THR A 24 -3.59 5.08 -6.61
CA THR A 24 -4.23 6.33 -7.04
C THR A 24 -3.21 7.45 -7.25
N ILE A 25 -2.26 7.61 -6.31
CA ILE A 25 -1.20 8.62 -6.39
C ILE A 25 -0.28 8.35 -7.59
N VAL A 26 0.18 7.10 -7.75
CA VAL A 26 1.09 6.71 -8.83
C VAL A 26 0.41 6.88 -10.18
N MET A 27 -0.83 6.40 -10.33
CA MET A 27 -1.63 6.57 -11.55
C MET A 27 -1.78 8.04 -11.94
N THR A 28 -2.09 8.91 -10.96
CA THR A 28 -2.25 10.35 -11.20
C THR A 28 -0.94 10.99 -11.65
N MET A 29 0.17 10.69 -10.97
CA MET A 29 1.49 11.23 -11.36
C MET A 29 1.92 10.75 -12.74
N MET A 30 1.64 9.49 -13.08
CA MET A 30 1.99 8.92 -14.39
C MET A 30 1.17 9.54 -15.50
N LEU A 31 -0.13 9.72 -15.28
CA LEU A 31 -1.01 10.40 -16.24
C LEU A 31 -0.53 11.82 -16.52
N ILE A 32 -0.18 12.58 -15.48
CA ILE A 32 0.38 13.93 -15.65
C ILE A 32 1.69 13.89 -16.45
N ARG A 33 2.58 12.93 -16.17
CA ARG A 33 3.83 12.75 -16.92
C ARG A 33 3.60 12.40 -18.39
N THR A 34 2.71 11.44 -18.67
CA THR A 34 2.43 11.01 -20.05
C THR A 34 1.75 12.10 -20.87
N LEU A 35 0.83 12.86 -20.26
CA LEU A 35 0.25 14.05 -20.90
C LEU A 35 1.31 15.11 -21.18
N GLY A 36 2.23 15.35 -20.24
CA GLY A 36 3.35 16.26 -20.44
C GLY A 36 4.30 15.82 -21.56
N GLN A 37 4.49 14.51 -21.76
CA GLN A 37 5.27 13.95 -22.87
C GLN A 37 4.55 14.03 -24.22
N ALA A 38 3.22 13.81 -24.24
CA ALA A 38 2.39 13.99 -25.43
C ALA A 38 2.36 15.45 -25.89
N ALA A 39 2.27 16.41 -24.96
CA ALA A 39 2.32 17.84 -25.27
C ALA A 39 3.67 18.29 -25.88
N LYS A 40 4.75 17.57 -25.57
CA LYS A 40 6.09 17.78 -26.16
C LYS A 40 6.29 17.05 -27.50
N GLY A 41 5.26 16.37 -28.02
CA GLY A 41 5.31 15.64 -29.29
C GLY A 41 6.10 14.32 -29.25
N SER A 42 6.45 13.81 -28.05
CA SER A 42 7.28 12.61 -27.90
C SER A 42 6.48 11.29 -27.82
N VAL A 43 5.17 11.36 -27.60
CA VAL A 43 4.31 10.18 -27.39
C VAL A 43 2.99 10.39 -28.15
N ASN A 44 2.58 9.39 -28.95
CA ASN A 44 1.28 9.39 -29.61
C ASN A 44 0.16 9.29 -28.56
N PRO A 45 -0.81 10.22 -28.52
CA PRO A 45 -1.93 10.21 -27.55
C PRO A 45 -2.72 8.90 -27.54
N SER A 46 -2.79 8.20 -28.68
CA SER A 46 -3.48 6.93 -28.84
C SER A 46 -2.83 5.77 -28.08
N GLU A 47 -1.53 5.84 -27.79
CA GLU A 47 -0.79 4.79 -27.08
C GLU A 47 -0.61 5.08 -25.59
N VAL A 48 -0.99 6.27 -25.13
CA VAL A 48 -0.81 6.70 -23.73
C VAL A 48 -1.41 5.70 -22.75
N MET A 49 -2.59 5.13 -23.04
CA MET A 49 -3.24 4.16 -22.16
C MET A 49 -2.44 2.84 -22.05
N MET A 50 -1.84 2.36 -23.14
CA MET A 50 -0.97 1.17 -23.12
C MET A 50 0.32 1.44 -22.34
N VAL A 51 0.97 2.58 -22.59
CA VAL A 51 2.19 2.98 -21.87
C VAL A 51 1.92 3.09 -20.38
N LEU A 52 0.79 3.68 -20.00
CA LEU A 52 0.38 3.84 -18.61
C LEU A 52 0.15 2.46 -17.96
N GLY A 53 -0.54 1.55 -18.64
CA GLY A 53 -0.74 0.16 -18.18
C GLY A 53 0.57 -0.59 -17.95
N TYR A 54 1.49 -0.61 -18.93
CA TYR A 54 2.77 -1.30 -18.79
C TYR A 54 3.64 -0.71 -17.70
N THR A 55 3.66 0.61 -17.58
CA THR A 55 4.51 1.25 -16.60
C THR A 55 3.96 1.02 -15.18
N VAL A 56 2.63 0.96 -15.01
CA VAL A 56 2.00 0.59 -13.73
C VAL A 56 2.35 -0.84 -13.34
N LEU A 57 2.36 -1.78 -14.29
CA LEU A 57 2.84 -3.15 -14.05
C LEU A 57 4.31 -3.16 -13.60
N GLY A 58 5.14 -2.28 -14.14
CA GLY A 58 6.53 -2.10 -13.70
C GLY A 58 6.67 -1.55 -12.27
N TYR A 59 5.75 -0.70 -11.83
CA TYR A 59 5.74 -0.16 -10.46
C TYR A 59 5.01 -1.05 -9.44
N LEU A 60 4.31 -2.09 -9.89
CA LEU A 60 3.48 -2.95 -9.07
C LEU A 60 4.24 -3.62 -7.90
N PRO A 61 5.47 -4.14 -8.07
CA PRO A 61 6.26 -4.70 -6.96
C PRO A 61 6.61 -3.65 -5.91
N THR A 62 6.96 -2.44 -6.33
CA THR A 62 7.32 -1.34 -5.45
C THR A 62 6.11 -0.86 -4.65
N ILE A 63 4.96 -0.70 -5.31
CA ILE A 63 3.70 -0.30 -4.67
C ILE A 63 3.28 -1.35 -3.62
N LEU A 64 3.32 -2.64 -3.97
CA LEU A 64 2.98 -3.73 -3.05
C LEU A 64 3.89 -3.75 -1.81
N THR A 65 5.20 -3.57 -2.02
CA THR A 65 6.17 -3.58 -0.92
C THR A 65 5.92 -2.40 0.02
N LEU A 66 5.69 -1.21 -0.52
CA LEU A 66 5.41 -0.01 0.26
C LEU A 66 4.05 -0.10 0.98
N SER A 67 3.00 -0.57 0.32
CA SER A 67 1.68 -0.71 0.95
C SER A 67 1.73 -1.72 2.09
N LEU A 68 2.42 -2.85 1.92
CA LEU A 68 2.61 -3.83 2.98
C LEU A 68 3.40 -3.26 4.15
N PHE A 69 4.49 -2.56 3.88
CA PHE A 69 5.29 -1.91 4.91
C PHE A 69 4.48 -0.90 5.73
N VAL A 70 3.76 0.01 5.07
CA VAL A 70 2.93 1.01 5.74
C VAL A 70 1.79 0.36 6.52
N ALA A 71 1.16 -0.69 5.99
CA ALA A 71 0.10 -1.41 6.69
C ALA A 71 0.62 -2.06 7.98
N ILE A 72 1.77 -2.74 7.93
CA ILE A 72 2.39 -3.36 9.11
C ILE A 72 2.73 -2.27 10.15
N VAL A 73 3.44 -1.22 9.74
CA VAL A 73 3.88 -0.16 10.67
C VAL A 73 2.68 0.56 11.29
N SER A 74 1.65 0.87 10.51
CA SER A 74 0.46 1.55 11.01
C SER A 74 -0.34 0.69 11.99
N THR A 75 -0.52 -0.61 11.71
CA THR A 75 -1.18 -1.54 12.63
C THR A 75 -0.37 -1.72 13.92
N LEU A 76 0.94 -1.93 13.85
CA LEU A 76 1.77 -2.06 15.06
C LEU A 76 1.78 -0.77 15.88
N SER A 77 1.93 0.39 15.22
CA SER A 77 1.93 1.69 15.88
C SER A 77 0.64 1.93 16.66
N ARG A 78 -0.52 1.56 16.08
CA ARG A 78 -1.81 1.63 16.76
C ARG A 78 -1.88 0.69 17.96
N MET A 79 -1.48 -0.57 17.80
CA MET A 79 -1.50 -1.57 18.89
C MET A 79 -0.60 -1.18 20.07
N TYR A 80 0.53 -0.51 19.81
CA TYR A 80 1.38 0.03 20.87
C TYR A 80 0.79 1.29 21.51
N SER A 81 0.22 2.20 20.72
CA SER A 81 -0.38 3.44 21.21
C SER A 81 -1.61 3.18 22.09
N ASP A 82 -2.44 2.21 21.70
CA ASP A 82 -3.64 1.80 22.45
C ASP A 82 -3.30 0.85 23.62
N SER A 83 -2.00 0.59 23.89
CA SER A 83 -1.49 -0.35 24.90
C SER A 83 -2.00 -1.80 24.77
N GLU A 84 -2.69 -2.15 23.68
CA GLU A 84 -3.18 -3.50 23.42
C GLU A 84 -2.01 -4.50 23.40
N MET A 85 -0.90 -4.14 22.75
CA MET A 85 0.29 -4.99 22.66
C MET A 85 0.86 -5.33 24.05
N VAL A 86 0.83 -4.38 24.99
CA VAL A 86 1.27 -4.58 26.38
C VAL A 86 0.38 -5.59 27.11
N ILE A 87 -0.93 -5.54 26.87
CA ILE A 87 -1.92 -6.46 27.46
C ILE A 87 -1.74 -7.87 26.89
N TRP A 88 -1.51 -8.01 25.59
CA TRP A 88 -1.23 -9.31 24.96
C TRP A 88 0.08 -9.93 25.48
N PHE A 89 1.14 -9.13 25.61
CA PHE A 89 2.39 -9.59 26.22
C PHE A 89 2.23 -9.98 27.70
N ALA A 90 1.48 -9.21 28.50
CA ALA A 90 1.21 -9.52 29.90
C ALA A 90 0.35 -10.78 30.10
N SER A 91 -0.48 -11.14 29.12
CA SER A 91 -1.27 -12.37 29.09
C SER A 91 -0.53 -13.57 28.49
N GLY A 92 0.77 -13.44 28.23
CA GLY A 92 1.63 -14.52 27.72
C GLY A 92 1.46 -14.81 26.23
N GLN A 93 0.79 -13.93 25.47
CA GLN A 93 0.63 -14.02 24.02
C GLN A 93 1.61 -13.04 23.35
N GLY A 94 2.80 -13.54 23.00
CA GLY A 94 3.80 -12.75 22.28
C GLY A 94 3.60 -12.79 20.77
N LEU A 95 4.24 -11.88 20.03
CA LEU A 95 4.19 -11.91 18.55
C LEU A 95 4.85 -13.14 17.92
N VAL A 96 5.62 -13.90 18.71
CA VAL A 96 6.42 -15.04 18.27
C VAL A 96 5.97 -16.35 18.94
N GLY A 97 4.92 -16.31 19.78
CA GLY A 97 4.49 -17.43 20.62
C GLY A 97 3.08 -17.90 20.35
#